data_AF-A0A812WTS0-F1
#
_entry.id   AF-A0A812WTS0-F1
#
_cell.length_a   1.000
_cell.length_b   1.000
_cell.length_c   1.000
_cell.angle_alpha   90.00
_cell.angle_beta   90.00
_cell.angle_gamma   90.00
#
_symmetry.space_group_name_H-M   'P 1'
#
loop_
_entity.id
_entity.type
_entity.pdbx_description
1 polymer ?
#
loop_
_entity_poly.entity_id
_entity_poly.type
_entity_poly.pdbx_seq_one_letter_code
_entity_poly.pdbx_strand_id
1 'polypeptide(L)'
;MIFYFLRGSLPWSGLEAKSQEEKYRKIREVKETFPIEQLCEGHPQHFAKYLEQARNLKYTERPDYAGMRKMFASLRAEIGPSEDHDFEFLRGKDTGPLEPLQIDDSIEQPDDKVQKAASGQSSCCAIS
;
A
#
# COMPACT_ATOMS: atom_id res chain seq x y z
N MET A 1 0.28 7.15 1.75
CA MET A 1 1.52 7.44 2.52
C MET A 1 2.75 7.30 1.64
N ILE A 2 2.95 6.19 0.93
CA ILE A 2 4.13 5.93 0.08
C ILE A 2 4.50 7.11 -0.85
N PHE A 3 3.54 7.66 -1.59
CA PHE A 3 3.78 8.80 -2.50
C PHE A 3 4.24 10.09 -1.81
N TYR A 4 3.87 10.28 -0.55
CA TYR A 4 4.38 11.40 0.23
C TYR A 4 5.86 11.22 0.55
N PHE A 5 6.31 10.00 0.87
CA PHE A 5 7.73 9.74 1.11
C PHE A 5 8.57 9.87 -0.17
N LEU A 6 8.03 9.45 -1.32
CA LEU A 6 8.73 9.57 -2.60
C LEU A 6 8.94 11.02 -3.04
N ARG A 7 7.97 11.91 -2.76
CA ARG A 7 7.95 13.28 -3.29
C ARG A 7 8.20 14.37 -2.26
N GLY A 8 8.12 14.04 -0.96
CA GLY A 8 8.13 14.99 0.15
C GLY A 8 6.86 15.85 0.29
N SER A 9 6.13 16.09 -0.81
CA SER A 9 4.83 16.78 -0.82
C SER A 9 3.88 16.17 -1.85
N LEU A 10 2.58 16.42 -1.66
CA LEU A 10 1.54 15.94 -2.57
C LEU A 10 0.87 17.14 -3.25
N PRO A 11 0.35 16.98 -4.49
CA PRO A 11 -0.29 18.07 -5.23
C PRO A 11 -1.48 18.71 -4.51
N TRP A 12 -2.16 17.95 -3.66
CA TRP A 12 -3.28 18.42 -2.83
C TRP A 12 -2.85 18.92 -1.43
N SER A 13 -1.55 19.00 -1.15
CA SER A 13 -1.04 19.58 0.09
C SER A 13 -0.98 21.11 -0.03
N GLY A 14 -1.39 21.82 1.02
CA GLY A 14 -1.26 23.29 1.07
C GLY A 14 -2.28 24.08 0.25
N LEU A 15 -3.40 23.46 -0.16
CA LEU A 15 -4.47 24.18 -0.86
C LEU A 15 -5.12 25.22 0.06
N GLU A 16 -5.20 26.47 -0.42
CA GLU A 16 -5.89 27.54 0.28
C GLU A 16 -7.40 27.32 0.28
N ALA A 17 -8.04 27.48 1.45
CA ALA A 17 -9.48 27.34 1.62
C ALA A 17 -9.97 28.24 2.75
N LYS A 18 -11.18 28.78 2.62
CA LYS A 18 -11.79 29.68 3.60
C LYS A 18 -12.50 28.93 4.72
N SER A 19 -12.87 27.66 4.48
CA SER A 19 -13.48 26.77 5.46
C SER A 19 -12.91 25.36 5.36
N GLN A 20 -13.12 24.55 6.41
CA GLN A 20 -12.71 23.15 6.44
C GLN A 20 -13.44 22.32 5.36
N GLU A 21 -14.72 22.61 5.11
CA GLU A 21 -15.51 21.95 4.07
C GLU A 21 -14.94 22.25 2.67
N GLU A 22 -14.63 23.52 2.40
CA GLU A 22 -14.00 23.92 1.13
C GLU A 22 -12.63 23.24 0.96
N LYS A 23 -11.85 23.13 2.03
CA LYS A 23 -10.55 22.45 2.03
C LYS A 23 -10.69 20.99 1.60
N TYR A 24 -11.62 20.24 2.21
CA TYR A 24 -11.83 18.84 1.86
C TYR A 24 -12.38 18.66 0.44
N ARG A 25 -13.27 19.55 -0.01
CA ARG A 25 -13.77 19.56 -1.39
C ARG A 25 -12.63 19.73 -2.40
N LYS A 26 -11.77 20.74 -2.20
CA LYS A 26 -10.62 21.00 -3.06
C LYS A 26 -9.63 19.81 -3.06
N ILE A 27 -9.34 19.24 -1.89
CA ILE A 27 -8.48 18.06 -1.79
C ILE A 27 -9.07 16.88 -2.57
N ARG A 28 -10.38 16.64 -2.44
CA ARG A 28 -11.08 15.55 -3.16
C ARG A 28 -11.00 15.75 -4.66
N GLU A 29 -11.30 16.95 -5.15
CA GLU A 29 -11.27 17.29 -6.57
C GLU A 29 -9.87 17.09 -7.18
N VAL A 30 -8.82 17.56 -6.49
CA VAL A 30 -7.44 17.35 -6.97
C VAL A 30 -7.08 15.86 -6.92
N LYS A 31 -7.46 15.11 -5.88
CA LYS A 31 -7.19 13.66 -5.82
C LYS A 31 -7.87 12.86 -6.94
N GLU A 32 -9.06 13.29 -7.37
CA GLU A 32 -9.83 12.64 -8.43
C GLU A 32 -9.29 12.96 -9.83
N THR A 33 -8.89 14.21 -10.05
CA THR A 33 -8.48 14.70 -11.37
C THR A 33 -6.98 14.55 -11.64
N PHE A 34 -6.14 14.48 -10.60
CA PHE A 34 -4.69 14.40 -10.79
C PHE A 34 -4.28 13.03 -11.35
N PRO A 35 -3.62 12.99 -12.54
CA PRO A 35 -3.21 11.75 -13.19
C PRO A 35 -2.22 10.93 -12.37
N ILE A 36 -2.35 9.61 -12.43
CA ILE A 36 -1.45 8.69 -11.70
C ILE A 36 -0.04 8.79 -12.27
N GLU A 37 0.07 8.93 -13.58
CA GLU A 37 1.31 9.03 -14.35
C GLU A 37 2.10 10.26 -13.92
N GLN A 38 1.43 11.41 -13.76
CA GLN A 38 2.05 12.63 -13.23
C GLN A 38 2.46 12.49 -11.76
N LEU A 39 1.68 11.73 -10.98
CA LEU A 39 2.02 11.50 -9.56
C LEU A 39 3.28 10.65 -9.41
N CYS A 40 3.44 9.68 -10.31
CA CYS A 40 4.53 8.71 -10.30
C CYS A 40 5.70 9.12 -11.20
N GLU A 41 5.66 10.31 -11.80
CA GLU A 41 6.71 10.80 -12.69
C GLU A 41 8.09 10.78 -11.99
N GLY A 42 9.10 10.25 -12.69
CA GLY A 42 10.46 10.09 -12.15
C GLY A 42 10.65 8.89 -11.21
N HIS A 43 9.62 8.08 -10.98
CA HIS A 43 9.69 6.88 -10.15
C HIS A 43 9.38 5.60 -10.96
N PRO A 44 9.79 4.41 -10.46
CA PRO A 44 9.49 3.14 -11.14
C PRO A 44 7.99 2.92 -11.39
N GLN A 45 7.65 2.38 -12.56
CA GLN A 45 6.26 2.12 -13.00
C GLN A 45 5.44 1.27 -12.02
N HIS A 46 6.09 0.46 -11.19
CA HIS A 46 5.45 -0.34 -10.14
C HIS A 46 4.61 0.48 -9.17
N PHE A 47 4.99 1.74 -8.91
CA PHE A 47 4.20 2.65 -8.06
C PHE A 47 2.89 3.06 -8.72
N ALA A 48 2.90 3.36 -10.02
CA ALA A 48 1.69 3.67 -10.78
C ALA A 48 0.74 2.46 -10.79
N LYS A 49 1.29 1.27 -11.13
CA LYS A 49 0.54 0.01 -11.13
C LYS A 49 -0.09 -0.32 -9.78
N TYR A 50 0.64 -0.11 -8.68
CA TYR A 50 0.10 -0.28 -7.33
C TYR A 50 -1.09 0.66 -7.07
N LEU A 51 -0.99 1.94 -7.46
CA LEU A 51 -2.06 2.91 -7.25
C LEU A 51 -3.28 2.62 -8.13
N GLU A 52 -3.08 2.20 -9.38
CA GLU A 52 -4.13 1.74 -10.28
C GLU A 52 -4.87 0.55 -9.70
N GLN A 53 -4.14 -0.48 -9.23
CA GLN A 53 -4.74 -1.63 -8.55
C GLN A 53 -5.57 -1.17 -7.35
N ALA A 54 -5.02 -0.30 -6.50
CA ALA A 54 -5.73 0.20 -5.33
C ALA A 54 -7.00 1.02 -5.69
N ARG A 55 -6.99 1.80 -6.78
CA ARG A 55 -8.14 2.60 -7.24
C ARG A 55 -9.22 1.77 -7.94
N ASN A 56 -8.85 0.66 -8.56
CA ASN A 56 -9.76 -0.18 -9.34
C ASN A 56 -10.43 -1.29 -8.54
N LEU A 57 -10.02 -1.50 -7.28
CA LEU A 57 -10.66 -2.46 -6.38
C LEU A 57 -12.13 -2.10 -6.15
N LYS A 58 -13.02 -3.08 -6.36
CA LYS A 58 -14.42 -2.93 -5.97
C LYS A 58 -14.55 -2.94 -4.45
N TYR A 59 -15.65 -2.39 -3.96
CA TYR A 59 -15.94 -2.30 -2.52
C TYR A 59 -15.85 -3.64 -1.78
N THR A 60 -16.28 -4.75 -2.41
CA THR A 60 -16.25 -6.10 -1.84
C THR A 60 -15.09 -6.96 -2.36
N GLU A 61 -14.19 -6.39 -3.16
CA GLU A 61 -13.11 -7.14 -3.78
C GLU A 61 -11.93 -7.27 -2.82
N ARG A 62 -11.40 -8.49 -2.71
CA ARG A 62 -10.24 -8.79 -1.88
C ARG A 62 -8.96 -8.29 -2.58
N PRO A 63 -8.15 -7.43 -1.95
CA PRO A 63 -6.88 -7.01 -2.51
C PRO A 63 -5.87 -8.16 -2.59
N ASP A 64 -5.16 -8.28 -3.71
CA ASP A 64 -4.03 -9.21 -3.86
C ASP A 64 -2.75 -8.65 -3.23
N TYR A 65 -2.67 -8.72 -1.90
CA TYR A 65 -1.49 -8.24 -1.17
C TYR A 65 -0.23 -9.04 -1.49
N ALA A 66 -0.35 -10.34 -1.78
CA ALA A 66 0.80 -11.19 -2.07
C ALA A 66 1.47 -10.77 -3.39
N GLY A 67 0.66 -10.51 -4.43
CA GLY A 67 1.13 -9.98 -5.71
C GLY A 67 1.77 -8.61 -5.58
N MET A 68 1.15 -7.69 -4.84
CA MET A 68 1.70 -6.34 -4.60
C MET A 68 3.05 -6.40 -3.87
N ARG A 69 3.18 -7.23 -2.82
CA ARG A 69 4.45 -7.42 -2.10
C ARG A 69 5.52 -8.01 -3.01
N LYS A 70 5.18 -9.04 -3.78
CA LYS A 70 6.10 -9.68 -4.74
C LYS A 70 6.59 -8.69 -5.78
N MET A 71 5.71 -7.83 -6.29
CA MET A 71 6.06 -6.80 -7.27
C MET A 71 7.14 -5.84 -6.74
N PHE A 72 6.98 -5.32 -5.52
CA PHE A 72 8.00 -4.46 -4.91
C PHE A 72 9.27 -5.21 -4.53
N ALA A 73 9.18 -6.48 -4.12
CA ALA A 73 10.35 -7.32 -3.87
C ALA A 73 11.18 -7.54 -5.14
N SER A 74 10.53 -7.81 -6.28
CA SER A 74 11.18 -7.89 -7.58
C SER A 74 11.85 -6.58 -7.97
N LEU A 75 11.15 -5.45 -7.84
CA LEU A 75 11.72 -4.13 -8.11
C LEU A 75 12.96 -3.84 -7.24
N ARG A 76 12.93 -4.21 -5.95
CA ARG A 76 14.09 -4.05 -5.06
C ARG A 76 15.29 -4.84 -5.58
N ALA A 77 15.07 -6.10 -6.00
CA ALA A 77 16.14 -6.93 -6.55
C ALA A 77 16.73 -6.36 -7.86
N GLU A 78 15.91 -5.70 -8.68
CA GLU A 78 16.34 -5.07 -9.93
C GLU A 78 17.18 -3.79 -9.73
N ILE A 79 16.81 -2.93 -8.76
CA ILE A 79 17.52 -1.67 -8.50
C ILE A 79 18.92 -1.93 -7.92
N GLY A 80 19.13 -3.09 -7.30
CA GLY A 80 20.44 -3.58 -6.88
C GLY A 80 20.42 -4.12 -5.45
N PRO A 81 21.53 -4.72 -5.00
CA PRO A 81 21.68 -5.18 -3.63
C PRO A 81 21.72 -3.96 -2.70
N SER A 82 20.58 -3.59 -2.15
CA SER A 82 20.51 -2.76 -0.95
C SER A 82 20.83 -3.68 0.21
N GLU A 83 21.83 -3.32 1.02
CA GLU A 83 22.01 -3.99 2.31
C GLU A 83 20.70 -3.88 3.09
N ASP A 84 20.29 -5.00 3.67
CA ASP A 84 19.17 -4.98 4.61
C ASP A 84 19.55 -3.99 5.71
N HIS A 85 18.69 -2.99 5.93
CA HIS A 85 18.86 -1.92 6.91
C HIS A 85 19.75 -0.70 6.54
N ASP A 86 20.14 -0.50 5.26
CA ASP A 86 20.68 0.81 4.81
C ASP A 86 19.57 1.88 4.72
N PHE A 87 19.03 2.26 5.87
CA PHE A 87 18.10 3.36 6.00
C PHE A 87 18.84 4.64 6.32
N GLU A 88 18.41 5.75 5.71
CA GLU A 88 19.05 7.07 5.91
C GLU A 88 19.11 7.50 7.38
N PHE A 89 18.10 7.14 8.17
CA PHE A 89 18.05 7.48 9.60
C PHE A 89 18.92 6.58 10.50
N LEU A 90 19.47 5.49 9.97
CA LEU A 90 20.43 4.61 10.66
C LEU A 90 21.88 4.89 10.28
N ARG A 91 22.14 5.67 9.23
CA ARG A 91 23.50 6.00 8.81
C ARG A 91 24.27 6.67 9.95
N GLY A 92 25.45 6.13 10.27
CA GLY A 92 26.33 6.62 11.33
C GLY A 92 25.89 6.27 12.76
N LYS A 93 24.86 5.43 12.94
CA LYS A 93 24.45 4.90 14.25
C LYS A 93 24.94 3.47 14.40
N ASP A 94 25.46 3.15 15.58
CA ASP A 94 25.71 1.76 15.97
C ASP A 94 24.37 1.11 16.32
N THR A 95 23.92 0.19 15.45
CA THR A 95 22.66 -0.53 15.64
C THR A 95 22.82 -1.80 16.49
N GLY A 96 24.05 -2.15 16.86
CA GLY A 96 24.34 -3.46 17.42
C GLY A 96 24.00 -4.61 16.46
N PRO A 97 23.99 -5.87 16.95
CA PRO A 97 23.56 -7.00 16.16
C PRO A 97 22.06 -6.91 15.87
N LEU A 98 21.70 -6.86 14.59
CA LEU A 98 20.31 -6.85 14.14
C LEU A 98 19.74 -8.26 14.27
N GLU A 99 18.59 -8.38 14.93
CA GLU A 99 17.85 -9.64 14.98
C GLU A 99 17.04 -9.81 13.69
N PRO A 100 17.06 -11.01 13.07
CA PRO A 100 16.22 -11.29 11.92
C PRO A 100 14.74 -11.07 12.23
N LEU A 101 14.03 -10.36 11.36
CA LEU A 101 12.58 -10.20 11.49
C LEU A 101 11.92 -11.57 11.37
N GLN A 102 11.19 -11.97 12.41
CA GLN A 102 10.29 -13.12 12.32
C GLN A 102 9.10 -12.71 11.45
N ILE A 103 9.10 -13.17 10.19
CA ILE A 103 7.96 -12.96 9.30
C ILE A 103 6.84 -13.86 9.80
N ASP A 104 5.83 -13.25 10.41
CA ASP A 104 4.59 -13.94 10.72
C ASP A 104 3.75 -14.05 9.43
N ASP A 105 3.78 -15.22 8.82
CA ASP A 105 2.96 -15.53 7.63
C ASP A 105 1.46 -15.61 7.96
N SER A 106 1.07 -15.55 9.24
CA SER A 106 -0.33 -15.66 9.69
C SER A 106 -1.11 -14.35 9.68
N ILE A 107 -0.63 -13.30 8.99
CA ILE A 107 -1.37 -12.04 8.86
C ILE A 107 -2.70 -12.28 8.13
N GLU A 108 -3.75 -12.51 8.92
CA GLU A 108 -5.12 -12.66 8.45
C GLU A 108 -5.67 -11.29 8.03
N GLN A 109 -6.19 -11.22 6.81
CA GLN A 109 -6.99 -10.09 6.37
C GLN A 109 -8.28 -10.03 7.20
N PRO A 110 -8.86 -8.83 7.43
CA PRO A 110 -10.14 -8.70 8.12
C PRO A 110 -11.24 -9.60 7.53
N ASP A 111 -11.22 -9.77 6.21
CA ASP A 111 -12.16 -10.62 5.46
C ASP A 111 -11.90 -12.12 5.61
N ASP A 112 -10.70 -12.56 6.03
CA ASP A 112 -10.40 -13.99 6.23
C ASP A 112 -11.28 -14.60 7.32
N LYS A 113 -11.62 -13.81 8.34
CA LYS A 113 -12.54 -14.23 9.41
C LYS A 113 -13.97 -14.41 8.89
N VAL A 114 -14.39 -13.56 7.94
CA VAL A 114 -15.71 -13.62 7.30
C VAL A 114 -15.82 -14.83 6.37
N GLN A 115 -14.76 -15.12 5.59
CA GLN A 115 -14.71 -16.28 4.70
C GLN A 115 -14.68 -17.61 5.48
N LYS A 116 -13.90 -17.69 6.57
CA LYS A 116 -13.90 -18.86 7.46
C LYS A 116 -15.28 -19.13 8.06
N ALA A 117 -16.00 -18.09 8.48
CA ALA A 117 -17.37 -18.22 8.99
C ALA A 117 -18.37 -18.69 7.91
N ALA A 118 -18.26 -18.21 6.68
CA ALA A 118 -19.10 -18.64 5.56
C ALA A 118 -18.83 -20.10 5.12
N SER A 119 -17.57 -20.55 5.18
CA SER A 119 -17.21 -21.94 4.87
C SER A 119 -17.66 -22.96 5.93
N GLY A 120 -17.93 -22.52 7.17
CA GLY A 120 -18.36 -23.37 8.28
C GLY A 120 -19.85 -23.75 8.29
N GLN A 121 -20.68 -23.20 7.39
CA GLN A 121 -22.14 -23.40 7.39
C GLN A 121 -22.65 -24.36 6.30
N SER A 122 -21.79 -24.98 5.50
CA SER A 122 -22.22 -25.86 4.39
C SER A 122 -22.28 -27.37 4.71
N SER A 123 -22.34 -27.77 5.99
CA SER A 123 -22.36 -29.20 6.38
C SER A 123 -23.61 -29.66 7.15
N CYS A 124 -24.72 -28.93 7.12
CA CYS A 124 -25.99 -29.37 7.71
C CYS A 124 -27.13 -29.40 6.70
N CYS A 125 -27.00 -30.21 5.64
CA CYS A 125 -28.14 -30.67 4.83
C CYS A 125 -27.71 -31.86 3.96
N ALA A 126 -27.35 -32.98 4.59
CA ALA A 126 -27.36 -34.30 3.96
C ALA A 126 -27.39 -35.37 5.05
N ILE A 127 -28.54 -36.04 5.19
CA ILE A 127 -28.73 -37.50 5.27
C ILE A 127 -30.16 -37.75 5.77
N SER A 128 -30.93 -38.39 4.88
CA SER A 128 -32.08 -39.31 5.02
C SER A 128 -33.23 -39.01 5.99
#